data_AF-A0A7C1SWA0-F1
#
_entry.id   AF-A0A7C1SWA0-F1
#
_cell.length_a   1.000
_cell.length_b   1.000
_cell.length_c   1.000
_cell.angle_alpha   90.00
_cell.angle_beta   90.00
_cell.angle_gamma   90.00
#
_symmetry.space_group_name_H-M   'P 1'
#
loop_
_entity.id
_entity.type
_entity.pdbx_description
1 polymer ?
#
loop_
_entity_poly.entity_id
_entity_poly.type
_entity_poly.pdbx_seq_one_letter_code
_entity_poly.pdbx_strand_id
1 'polypeptide(L)'
;MFRYPLSRLIPAIVLIFSLSSSPSLLIAQETLSIEQQEQSRMDILQKMNSAEKYLGKDYYLLSEDILQLNTIIDQIKGSPYKDLYTEADIMLFLAQEKKDLQDITENREENHKLMLETLKKDKRRKSFRFAFSCAFWASLGTGIVSTILTNYYWYQSESTLKKYFSATTIEEATRLRDSANEYQRLSYFFAGVGALGFVVSVPLFAAGSAKE
;
A
#
# COMPACT_ATOMS: atom_id res chain seq x y z
N MET A 1 -15.90 -75.31 80.60
CA MET A 1 -16.71 -74.09 80.42
C MET A 1 -15.79 -72.88 80.52
N PHE A 2 -15.34 -72.31 79.40
CA PHE A 2 -14.50 -71.10 79.40
C PHE A 2 -15.40 -69.86 79.35
N ARG A 3 -15.45 -69.12 80.46
CA ARG A 3 -16.09 -67.79 80.53
C ARG A 3 -15.06 -66.75 80.13
N TYR A 4 -15.09 -66.30 78.88
CA TYR A 4 -14.34 -65.12 78.46
C TYR A 4 -15.09 -63.85 78.94
N PRO A 5 -14.43 -62.89 79.59
CA PRO A 5 -15.08 -61.67 80.04
C PRO A 5 -15.40 -60.77 78.83
N LEU A 6 -16.68 -60.41 78.66
CA LEU A 6 -17.18 -59.52 77.61
C LEU A 6 -16.47 -58.15 77.54
N SER A 7 -15.78 -57.74 78.60
CA SER A 7 -15.06 -56.46 78.69
C SER A 7 -13.83 -56.35 77.80
N ARG A 8 -13.34 -57.46 77.21
CA ARG A 8 -12.20 -57.45 76.26
C ARG A 8 -12.61 -57.47 74.79
N LEU A 9 -13.89 -57.71 74.47
CA LEU A 9 -14.39 -57.76 73.09
C LEU A 9 -14.73 -56.38 72.52
N ILE A 10 -15.17 -55.45 73.37
CA ILE A 10 -15.58 -54.09 72.97
C ILE A 10 -14.44 -53.29 72.31
N PRO A 11 -13.21 -53.22 72.86
CA PRO A 11 -12.14 -52.45 72.22
C PRO A 11 -11.62 -53.10 70.92
N ALA A 12 -11.71 -54.43 70.79
CA ALA A 12 -11.31 -55.12 69.56
C ALA A 12 -12.28 -54.85 68.40
N ILE A 13 -13.59 -54.78 68.67
CA ILE A 13 -14.60 -54.48 67.65
C ILE A 13 -14.49 -53.03 67.17
N VAL A 14 -14.19 -52.07 68.06
CA VAL A 14 -13.98 -50.66 67.70
C VAL A 14 -12.71 -50.47 66.84
N LEU A 15 -11.63 -51.19 67.15
CA LEU A 15 -10.41 -51.16 66.33
C LEU A 15 -10.64 -51.75 64.93
N ILE A 16 -11.36 -52.87 64.82
CA ILE A 16 -11.70 -53.49 63.52
C ILE A 16 -12.64 -52.59 62.70
N PHE A 17 -13.58 -51.88 63.33
CA PHE A 17 -14.43 -50.89 62.64
C PHE A 17 -13.64 -49.66 62.18
N SER A 18 -12.68 -49.17 62.96
CA SER A 18 -11.83 -48.03 62.57
C SER A 18 -10.80 -48.35 61.47
N LEU A 19 -10.38 -49.61 61.35
CA LEU A 19 -9.46 -50.07 60.30
C LEU A 19 -10.17 -50.43 58.98
N SER A 20 -11.45 -50.77 59.01
CA SER A 20 -12.22 -51.16 57.83
C SER A 20 -12.93 -50.00 57.11
N SER A 21 -13.08 -48.84 57.74
CA SER A 21 -13.65 -47.62 57.13
C SER A 21 -12.64 -46.73 56.39
N SER A 22 -11.35 -46.97 56.58
CA SER A 22 -10.25 -46.16 56.02
C SER A 22 -9.95 -46.43 54.53
N PRO A 23 -9.94 -47.68 54.02
CA PRO A 23 -9.59 -47.92 52.62
C PRO A 23 -10.68 -47.44 51.64
N SER A 24 -11.95 -47.50 52.00
CA SER A 24 -13.06 -47.03 51.16
C SER A 24 -13.11 -45.50 51.03
N LEU A 25 -12.66 -44.75 52.04
CA LEU A 25 -12.49 -43.30 51.98
C LEU A 25 -11.29 -42.88 51.12
N LEU A 26 -10.19 -43.64 51.19
CA LEU A 26 -9.00 -43.47 50.35
C LEU A 26 -9.30 -43.78 48.87
N ILE A 27 -9.99 -44.88 48.60
CA ILE A 27 -10.43 -45.27 47.25
C ILE A 27 -11.42 -44.24 46.70
N ALA A 28 -12.37 -43.74 47.50
CA ALA A 28 -13.30 -42.69 47.08
C ALA A 28 -12.60 -41.36 46.76
N GLN A 29 -11.57 -40.97 47.53
CA GLN A 29 -10.74 -39.79 47.25
C GLN A 29 -9.88 -39.97 45.99
N GLU A 30 -9.28 -41.14 45.79
CA GLU A 30 -8.53 -41.45 44.57
C GLU A 30 -9.45 -41.44 43.34
N THR A 31 -10.64 -42.05 43.40
CA THR A 31 -11.59 -42.02 42.27
C THR A 31 -12.09 -40.61 41.95
N LEU A 32 -12.35 -39.77 42.97
CA LEU A 32 -12.77 -38.38 42.74
C LEU A 32 -11.64 -37.54 42.11
N SER A 33 -10.39 -37.82 42.49
CA SER A 33 -9.21 -37.15 41.93
C SER A 33 -8.95 -37.55 40.47
N ILE A 34 -9.25 -38.81 40.11
CA ILE A 34 -9.12 -39.33 38.74
C ILE A 34 -10.22 -38.75 37.85
N GLU A 35 -11.48 -38.72 38.31
CA GLU A 35 -12.58 -38.07 37.57
C GLU A 35 -12.34 -36.57 37.37
N GLN A 36 -11.86 -35.86 38.40
CA GLN A 36 -11.49 -34.44 38.26
C GLN A 36 -10.32 -34.22 37.29
N GLN A 37 -9.33 -35.12 37.24
CA GLN A 37 -8.25 -35.07 36.25
C GLN A 37 -8.76 -35.30 34.83
N GLU A 38 -9.61 -36.31 34.61
CA GLU A 38 -10.17 -36.59 33.28
C GLU A 38 -11.03 -35.43 32.78
N GLN A 39 -11.83 -34.83 33.66
CA GLN A 39 -12.70 -33.72 33.31
C GLN A 39 -11.90 -32.44 32.98
N SER A 40 -10.81 -32.18 33.71
CA SER A 40 -9.86 -31.11 33.40
C SER A 40 -9.14 -31.31 32.06
N ARG A 41 -8.74 -32.56 31.75
CA ARG A 41 -8.13 -32.91 30.47
C ARG A 41 -9.10 -32.73 29.29
N MET A 42 -10.36 -33.14 29.47
CA MET A 42 -11.41 -32.98 28.45
C MET A 42 -11.73 -31.52 28.16
N ASP A 43 -11.77 -30.65 29.19
CA ASP A 43 -11.96 -29.22 29.02
C ASP A 43 -10.81 -28.58 28.22
N ILE A 44 -9.56 -28.98 28.49
CA ILE A 44 -8.38 -28.53 27.73
C ILE A 44 -8.47 -28.98 26.26
N LEU A 45 -8.82 -30.25 26.00
CA LEU A 45 -8.99 -30.75 24.64
C LEU A 45 -10.09 -30.02 23.88
N GLN A 46 -11.20 -29.69 24.53
CA GLN A 46 -12.28 -28.93 23.92
C GLN A 46 -11.82 -27.50 23.56
N LYS A 47 -11.04 -26.86 24.43
CA LYS A 47 -10.43 -25.54 24.16
C LYS A 47 -9.45 -25.61 22.98
N MET A 48 -8.60 -26.64 22.91
CA MET A 48 -7.69 -26.85 21.77
C MET A 48 -8.42 -27.10 20.45
N ASN A 49 -9.49 -27.90 20.47
CA ASN A 49 -10.30 -28.17 19.27
C ASN A 49 -11.03 -26.90 18.79
N SER A 50 -11.47 -26.05 19.71
CA SER A 50 -12.00 -24.73 19.34
C SER A 50 -10.93 -23.79 18.76
N ALA A 51 -9.68 -23.93 19.20
CA ALA A 51 -8.54 -23.16 18.72
C ALA A 51 -8.07 -23.62 17.32
N GLU A 52 -8.28 -24.87 16.96
CA GLU A 52 -7.96 -25.42 15.64
C GLU A 52 -8.69 -24.68 14.50
N LYS A 53 -9.88 -24.12 14.78
CA LYS A 53 -10.62 -23.27 13.86
C LYS A 53 -9.79 -22.11 13.31
N TYR A 54 -8.90 -21.52 14.12
CA TYR A 54 -8.07 -20.38 13.71
C TYR A 54 -6.99 -20.78 12.67
N LEU A 55 -6.62 -22.05 12.64
CA LEU A 55 -5.64 -22.60 11.69
C LEU A 55 -6.27 -23.02 10.35
N GLY A 56 -7.60 -23.02 10.24
CA GLY A 56 -8.30 -23.36 8.99
C GLY A 56 -7.85 -22.49 7.81
N LYS A 57 -7.72 -23.08 6.61
CA LYS A 57 -7.22 -22.41 5.41
C LYS A 57 -7.98 -21.12 5.04
N ASP A 58 -9.29 -21.11 5.26
CA ASP A 58 -10.18 -20.02 4.83
C ASP A 58 -10.42 -18.96 5.92
N TYR A 59 -9.82 -19.13 7.10
CA TYR A 59 -10.02 -18.20 8.23
C TYR A 59 -9.00 -17.05 8.19
N TYR A 60 -9.49 -15.82 8.23
CA TYR A 60 -8.66 -14.61 8.36
C TYR A 60 -8.33 -14.37 9.83
N LEU A 61 -7.04 -14.33 10.19
CA LEU A 61 -6.61 -14.21 11.59
C LEU A 61 -6.50 -12.75 11.98
N LEU A 62 -7.28 -12.34 12.98
CA LEU A 62 -7.14 -11.02 13.59
C LEU A 62 -6.12 -11.05 14.72
N SER A 63 -5.56 -9.88 15.07
CA SER A 63 -4.68 -9.71 16.24
C SER A 63 -5.34 -10.19 17.54
N GLU A 64 -6.66 -10.02 17.64
CA GLU A 64 -7.48 -10.39 18.79
C GLU A 64 -7.58 -11.92 18.94
N ASP A 65 -7.59 -12.66 17.84
CA ASP A 65 -7.66 -14.13 17.84
C ASP A 65 -6.36 -14.73 18.39
N ILE A 66 -5.21 -14.14 18.05
CA ILE A 66 -3.90 -14.56 18.60
C ILE A 66 -3.82 -14.29 20.11
N LEU A 67 -4.40 -13.17 20.57
CA LEU A 67 -4.48 -12.87 22.00
C LEU A 67 -5.35 -13.90 22.74
N GLN A 68 -6.50 -14.28 22.15
CA GLN A 68 -7.35 -15.33 22.72
C GLN A 68 -6.60 -16.68 22.76
N LEU A 69 -5.89 -17.05 21.70
CA LEU A 69 -5.07 -18.26 21.65
C LEU A 69 -4.00 -18.26 22.74
N ASN A 70 -3.29 -17.14 22.92
CA ASN A 70 -2.31 -16.95 23.99
C ASN A 70 -2.93 -17.14 25.38
N THR A 71 -4.12 -16.56 25.63
CA THR A 71 -4.79 -16.73 26.92
C THR A 71 -5.20 -18.17 27.18
N ILE A 72 -5.62 -18.92 26.15
CA ILE A 72 -5.94 -20.35 26.26
C ILE A 72 -4.66 -21.15 26.57
N ILE A 73 -3.54 -20.83 25.94
CA ILE A 73 -2.25 -21.51 26.14
C ILE A 73 -1.67 -21.23 27.52
N ASP A 74 -1.76 -19.99 28.01
CA ASP A 74 -1.31 -19.65 29.36
C ASP A 74 -2.15 -20.36 30.45
N GLN A 75 -3.43 -20.62 30.19
CA GLN A 75 -4.25 -21.48 31.05
C GLN A 75 -3.79 -22.95 31.02
N ILE A 76 -3.29 -23.44 29.87
CA ILE A 76 -2.78 -24.80 29.69
C ILE A 76 -1.36 -24.96 30.30
N LYS A 77 -0.53 -23.91 30.32
CA LYS A 77 0.80 -23.93 30.97
C LYS A 77 0.75 -24.31 32.45
N GLY A 78 -0.34 -23.98 33.13
CA GLY A 78 -0.55 -24.34 34.54
C GLY A 78 -0.95 -25.80 34.78
N SER A 79 -1.16 -26.58 33.72
CA SER A 79 -1.66 -27.96 33.78
C SER A 79 -0.54 -28.99 33.75
N PRO A 80 -0.72 -30.18 34.37
CA PRO A 80 0.28 -31.27 34.33
C PRO A 80 0.43 -31.92 32.94
N TYR A 81 -0.41 -31.58 31.95
CA TYR A 81 -0.41 -32.22 30.62
C TYR A 81 0.58 -31.57 29.65
N LYS A 82 1.84 -31.98 29.73
CA LYS A 82 2.97 -31.43 28.94
C LYS A 82 2.82 -31.61 27.42
N ASP A 83 2.18 -32.68 26.98
CA ASP A 83 1.99 -32.99 25.55
C ASP A 83 0.99 -32.01 24.90
N LEU A 84 -0.12 -31.75 25.60
CA LEU A 84 -1.14 -30.79 25.18
C LEU A 84 -0.60 -29.36 25.16
N TYR A 85 0.27 -29.03 26.12
CA TYR A 85 0.98 -27.74 26.11
C TYR A 85 1.86 -27.59 24.85
N THR A 86 2.64 -28.62 24.52
CA THR A 86 3.55 -28.58 23.36
C THR A 86 2.78 -28.41 22.05
N GLU A 87 1.66 -29.12 21.92
CA GLU A 87 0.77 -29.03 20.76
C GLU A 87 0.11 -27.64 20.65
N ALA A 88 -0.34 -27.05 21.77
CA ALA A 88 -0.93 -25.72 21.77
C ALA A 88 0.09 -24.61 21.45
N ASP A 89 1.34 -24.76 21.88
CA ASP A 89 2.44 -23.83 21.55
C ASP A 89 2.77 -23.85 20.05
N ILE A 90 2.75 -25.03 19.43
CA ILE A 90 2.88 -25.17 17.97
C ILE A 90 1.71 -24.49 17.24
N MET A 91 0.48 -24.64 17.74
CA MET A 91 -0.69 -23.96 17.14
C MET A 91 -0.55 -22.43 17.17
N LEU A 92 -0.02 -21.86 18.26
CA LEU A 92 0.23 -20.43 18.36
C LEU A 92 1.28 -19.96 17.35
N PHE A 93 2.38 -20.71 17.24
CA PHE A 93 3.41 -20.40 16.28
C PHE A 93 2.87 -20.37 14.84
N LEU A 94 2.09 -21.39 14.45
CA LEU A 94 1.47 -21.46 13.12
C LEU A 94 0.45 -20.33 12.89
N ALA A 95 -0.32 -19.96 13.91
CA ALA A 95 -1.28 -18.85 13.82
C ALA A 95 -0.58 -17.49 13.64
N GLN A 96 0.55 -17.27 14.34
CA GLN A 96 1.38 -16.07 14.18
C GLN A 96 2.01 -15.99 12.80
N GLU A 97 2.64 -17.08 12.34
CA GLU A 97 3.25 -17.13 11.00
C GLU A 97 2.21 -16.88 9.89
N LYS A 98 1.01 -17.46 10.02
CA LYS A 98 -0.08 -17.25 9.07
C LYS A 98 -0.54 -15.78 9.05
N LYS A 99 -0.64 -15.13 10.20
CA LYS A 99 -0.99 -13.71 10.27
C LYS A 99 0.10 -12.83 9.66
N ASP A 100 1.37 -13.10 9.97
CA ASP A 100 2.48 -12.34 9.38
C ASP A 100 2.49 -12.45 7.84
N LEU A 101 2.18 -13.65 7.30
CA LEU A 101 2.01 -13.83 5.86
C LEU A 101 0.83 -13.03 5.29
N GLN A 102 -0.31 -13.00 6.00
CA GLN A 102 -1.49 -12.21 5.63
C GLN A 102 -1.15 -10.70 5.59
N ASP A 103 -0.53 -10.19 6.66
CA ASP A 103 -0.10 -8.79 6.77
C ASP A 103 0.91 -8.43 5.66
N ILE A 104 1.85 -9.33 5.33
CA ILE A 104 2.79 -9.12 4.22
C ILE A 104 2.05 -9.06 2.88
N THR A 105 1.06 -9.92 2.65
CA THR A 105 0.28 -9.90 1.40
C THR A 105 -0.58 -8.65 1.26
N GLU A 106 -1.27 -8.23 2.33
CA GLU A 106 -2.11 -7.03 2.34
C GLU A 106 -1.26 -5.78 2.12
N ASN A 107 -0.14 -5.65 2.85
CA ASN A 107 0.81 -4.57 2.66
C ASN A 107 1.43 -4.57 1.25
N ARG A 108 1.66 -5.74 0.63
CA ARG A 108 2.17 -5.81 -0.75
C ARG A 108 1.15 -5.28 -1.76
N GLU A 109 -0.13 -5.59 -1.59
CA GLU A 109 -1.18 -5.09 -2.49
C GLU A 109 -1.35 -3.58 -2.36
N GLU A 110 -1.35 -3.04 -1.15
CA GLU A 110 -1.42 -1.60 -0.91
C GLU A 110 -0.21 -0.88 -1.49
N ASN A 111 1.01 -1.39 -1.21
CA ASN A 111 2.24 -0.84 -1.76
C ASN A 111 2.26 -0.90 -3.29
N HIS A 112 1.74 -1.99 -3.88
CA HIS A 112 1.63 -2.11 -5.34
C HIS A 112 0.65 -1.08 -5.93
N LYS A 113 -0.51 -0.86 -5.29
CA LYS A 113 -1.47 0.19 -5.69
C LYS A 113 -0.85 1.58 -5.61
N LEU A 114 -0.16 1.90 -4.51
CA LEU A 114 0.55 3.16 -4.32
C LEU A 114 1.63 3.36 -5.39
N MET A 115 2.42 2.32 -5.68
CA MET A 115 3.43 2.35 -6.74
C MET A 115 2.81 2.60 -8.12
N LEU A 116 1.70 1.96 -8.45
CA LEU A 116 0.99 2.21 -9.71
C LEU A 116 0.45 3.64 -9.78
N GLU A 117 -0.03 4.19 -8.67
CA GLU A 117 -0.51 5.57 -8.62
C GLU A 117 0.62 6.59 -8.79
N THR A 118 1.77 6.38 -8.14
CA THR A 118 2.96 7.24 -8.31
C THR A 118 3.49 7.16 -9.73
N LEU A 119 3.59 5.97 -10.33
CA LEU A 119 3.99 5.80 -11.73
C LEU A 119 3.03 6.50 -12.69
N LYS A 120 1.71 6.46 -12.44
CA LYS A 120 0.71 7.19 -13.24
C LYS A 120 0.90 8.71 -13.12
N LYS A 121 1.13 9.22 -11.90
CA LYS A 121 1.40 10.64 -11.65
C LYS A 121 2.68 11.10 -12.35
N ASP A 122 3.74 10.31 -12.26
CA ASP A 122 5.02 10.59 -12.91
C ASP A 122 4.93 10.58 -14.43
N LYS A 123 4.22 9.60 -15.01
CA LYS A 123 4.00 9.55 -16.46
C LYS A 123 3.25 10.80 -16.95
N ARG A 124 2.22 11.23 -16.22
CA ARG A 124 1.48 12.47 -16.53
C ARG A 124 2.37 13.70 -16.40
N ARG A 125 3.17 13.81 -15.33
CA ARG A 125 4.09 14.94 -15.11
C ARG A 125 5.16 15.01 -16.20
N LYS A 126 5.75 13.89 -16.60
CA LYS A 126 6.73 13.80 -17.69
C LYS A 126 6.11 14.21 -19.04
N SER A 127 4.93 13.69 -19.36
CA SER A 127 4.21 14.05 -20.59
C SER A 127 3.87 15.54 -20.63
N PHE A 128 3.40 16.11 -19.51
CA PHE A 128 3.12 17.54 -19.41
C PHE A 128 4.39 18.39 -19.59
N ARG A 129 5.49 18.04 -18.92
CA ARG A 129 6.79 18.73 -19.08
C ARG A 129 7.28 18.69 -20.53
N PHE A 130 7.16 17.55 -21.20
CA PHE A 130 7.57 17.40 -22.59
C PHE A 130 6.70 18.25 -23.52
N ALA A 131 5.37 18.17 -23.41
CA ALA A 131 4.45 18.96 -24.22
C ALA A 131 4.69 20.47 -24.04
N PHE A 132 4.95 20.88 -22.80
CA PHE A 132 5.23 22.26 -22.46
C PHE A 132 6.55 22.76 -23.05
N SER A 133 7.62 21.97 -22.94
CA SER A 133 8.91 22.27 -23.57
C SER A 133 8.79 22.35 -25.09
N CYS A 134 8.10 21.40 -25.72
CA CYS A 134 7.83 21.44 -27.16
C CYS A 134 7.07 22.70 -27.57
N ALA A 135 6.01 23.08 -26.84
CA ALA A 135 5.23 24.28 -27.12
C ALA A 135 6.07 25.56 -26.97
N PHE A 136 6.90 25.64 -25.93
CA PHE A 136 7.82 26.76 -25.71
C PHE A 136 8.82 26.91 -26.87
N TRP A 137 9.53 25.83 -27.21
CA TRP A 137 10.52 25.86 -28.28
C TRP A 137 9.90 26.09 -29.67
N ALA A 138 8.71 25.54 -29.92
CA ALA A 138 7.98 25.80 -31.15
C ALA A 138 7.61 27.28 -31.26
N SER A 139 7.03 27.88 -30.22
CA SER A 139 6.61 29.29 -30.28
C SER A 139 7.81 30.25 -30.33
N LEU A 140 8.89 29.95 -29.60
CA LEU A 140 10.14 30.71 -29.66
C LEU A 140 10.78 30.61 -31.05
N GLY A 141 10.84 29.40 -31.62
CA GLY A 141 11.35 29.16 -32.96
C GLY A 141 10.55 29.91 -34.02
N THR A 142 9.21 29.88 -33.94
CA THR A 142 8.34 30.68 -34.80
C THR A 142 8.63 32.18 -34.64
N GLY A 143 8.80 32.67 -33.41
CA GLY A 143 9.17 34.08 -33.15
C GLY A 143 10.46 34.50 -33.85
N ILE A 144 11.52 33.69 -33.73
CA ILE A 144 12.83 33.93 -34.35
C ILE A 144 12.73 33.90 -35.88
N VAL A 145 12.16 32.83 -36.45
CA VAL A 145 12.02 32.68 -37.91
C VAL A 145 11.21 33.83 -38.50
N SER A 146 10.12 34.21 -37.83
CA SER A 146 9.26 35.30 -38.28
C SER A 146 9.96 36.65 -38.22
N THR A 147 10.82 36.87 -37.22
CA THR A 147 11.65 38.10 -37.13
C THR A 147 12.67 38.16 -38.27
N ILE A 148 13.30 37.03 -38.62
CA ILE A 148 14.22 36.94 -39.76
C ILE A 148 13.48 37.26 -41.07
N LEU A 149 12.32 36.63 -41.29
CA LEU A 149 11.50 36.86 -42.49
C LEU A 149 11.00 38.31 -42.57
N THR A 150 10.58 38.90 -41.45
CA THR A 150 10.17 40.30 -41.37
C THR A 150 11.26 41.23 -41.88
N ASN A 151 12.49 41.06 -41.39
CA ASN A 151 13.64 41.86 -41.80
C ASN A 151 14.02 41.61 -43.26
N TYR A 152 13.98 40.35 -43.72
CA TYR A 152 14.25 40.01 -45.11
C TYR A 152 13.26 40.71 -46.07
N TYR A 153 11.97 40.63 -45.79
CA TYR A 153 10.94 41.24 -46.63
C TYR A 153 10.93 42.77 -46.51
N TRP A 154 11.25 43.33 -45.33
CA TRP A 154 11.48 44.77 -45.20
C TRP A 154 12.60 45.20 -46.14
N TYR A 155 13.76 44.54 -46.08
CA TYR A 155 14.91 44.89 -46.90
C TYR A 155 14.61 44.77 -48.40
N GLN A 156 13.89 43.73 -48.82
CA GLN A 156 13.46 43.58 -50.21
C GLN A 156 12.48 44.66 -50.65
N SER A 157 11.55 45.06 -49.76
CA SER A 157 10.66 46.18 -50.01
C SER A 157 11.46 47.47 -50.25
N GLU A 158 12.40 47.81 -49.38
CA GLU A 158 13.24 49.01 -49.55
C GLU A 158 14.10 48.96 -50.82
N SER A 159 14.70 47.81 -51.11
CA SER A 159 15.49 47.60 -52.33
C SER A 159 14.64 47.81 -53.59
N THR A 160 13.40 47.31 -53.59
CA THR A 160 12.47 47.46 -54.71
C THR A 160 11.96 48.89 -54.83
N LEU A 161 11.72 49.55 -53.69
CA LEU A 161 11.33 50.96 -53.64
C LEU A 161 12.43 51.88 -54.19
N LYS A 162 13.71 51.57 -53.92
CA LYS A 162 14.85 52.29 -54.53
C LYS A 162 14.87 52.13 -56.05
N LYS A 163 14.61 50.92 -56.57
CA LYS A 163 14.51 50.67 -58.02
C LYS A 163 13.34 51.41 -58.66
N TYR A 164 12.21 51.52 -57.95
CA TYR A 164 11.04 52.29 -58.38
C TYR A 164 11.38 53.75 -58.68
N PHE A 165 12.17 54.41 -57.81
CA PHE A 165 12.58 55.80 -58.03
C PHE A 165 13.55 55.98 -59.22
N SER A 166 14.19 54.91 -59.68
CA SER A 166 15.06 54.89 -60.86
C SER A 166 14.39 54.31 -62.12
N ALA A 167 13.09 53.99 -62.06
CA ALA A 167 12.39 53.37 -63.18
C ALA A 167 12.27 54.35 -64.37
N THR A 168 12.49 53.83 -65.58
CA THR A 168 12.51 54.64 -66.81
C THR A 168 11.14 54.73 -67.47
N THR A 169 10.23 53.81 -67.15
CA THR A 169 8.88 53.74 -67.71
C THR A 169 7.82 53.68 -66.62
N ILE A 170 6.61 54.19 -66.93
CA ILE A 170 5.46 54.19 -66.02
C ILE A 170 5.04 52.75 -65.67
N GLU A 171 5.08 51.85 -66.65
CA GLU A 171 4.69 50.45 -66.45
C GLU A 171 5.67 49.72 -65.50
N GLU A 172 6.98 49.94 -65.68
CA GLU A 172 8.02 49.40 -64.79
C GLU A 172 7.88 49.95 -63.37
N ALA A 173 7.66 51.27 -63.24
CA ALA A 173 7.43 51.91 -61.95
C ALA A 173 6.22 51.33 -61.23
N THR A 174 5.12 51.08 -61.96
CA THR A 174 3.89 50.51 -61.38
C THR A 174 4.15 49.09 -60.84
N ARG A 175 4.82 48.23 -61.63
CA ARG A 175 5.17 46.86 -61.19
C ARG A 175 6.07 46.86 -59.96
N LEU A 176 7.11 47.70 -59.93
CA LEU A 176 8.03 47.80 -58.80
C LEU A 176 7.33 48.31 -57.53
N ARG A 177 6.40 49.27 -57.67
CA ARG A 177 5.59 49.74 -56.55
C ARG A 177 4.70 48.63 -55.98
N ASP A 178 4.06 47.84 -56.83
CA ASP A 178 3.21 46.74 -56.40
C ASP A 178 4.02 45.64 -55.69
N SER A 179 5.18 45.28 -56.23
CA SER A 179 6.09 44.32 -55.57
C SER A 179 6.62 44.85 -54.23
N ALA A 180 6.97 46.13 -54.13
CA ALA A 180 7.38 46.73 -52.86
C ALA A 180 6.25 46.68 -51.82
N ASN A 181 5.02 47.01 -52.22
CA ASN A 181 3.85 46.91 -51.34
C ASN A 181 3.59 45.47 -50.88
N GLU A 182 3.78 44.48 -51.75
CA GLU A 182 3.63 43.06 -51.40
C GLU A 182 4.67 42.61 -50.37
N TYR A 183 5.94 42.94 -50.59
CA TYR A 183 6.99 42.68 -49.61
C TYR A 183 6.75 43.39 -48.28
N GLN A 184 6.27 44.63 -48.31
CA GLN A 184 5.92 45.35 -47.09
C GLN A 184 4.75 44.68 -46.33
N ARG A 185 3.72 44.19 -47.03
CA ARG A 185 2.63 43.41 -46.41
C ARG A 185 3.14 42.12 -45.79
N LEU A 186 4.01 41.38 -46.48
CA LEU A 186 4.62 40.16 -45.95
C LEU A 186 5.46 40.47 -44.72
N SER A 187 6.25 41.55 -44.74
CA SER A 187 7.02 42.01 -43.59
C SER A 187 6.11 42.24 -42.36
N TYR A 188 5.01 42.98 -42.50
CA TYR A 188 4.07 43.18 -41.39
C TYR A 188 3.36 41.91 -40.94
N PHE A 189 3.01 41.02 -41.86
CA PHE A 189 2.41 39.72 -41.52
C PHE A 189 3.35 38.89 -40.64
N PHE A 190 4.62 38.75 -41.06
CA PHE A 190 5.63 38.05 -40.27
C PHE A 190 5.98 38.81 -38.97
N ALA A 191 5.90 40.13 -38.93
CA ALA A 191 6.09 40.87 -37.68
C ALA A 191 5.00 40.51 -36.66
N GLY A 192 3.74 40.42 -37.11
CA GLY A 192 2.61 40.01 -36.28
C GLY A 192 2.73 38.58 -35.77
N VAL A 193 3.04 37.62 -36.64
CA VAL A 193 3.27 36.22 -36.25
C VAL A 193 4.46 36.11 -35.28
N GLY A 194 5.52 36.88 -35.48
CA GLY A 194 6.68 36.91 -34.61
C GLY A 194 6.35 37.42 -33.21
N ALA A 195 5.63 38.53 -33.12
CA ALA A 195 5.18 39.09 -31.86
C ALA A 195 4.30 38.10 -31.08
N LEU A 196 3.36 37.43 -31.74
CA LEU A 196 2.55 36.38 -31.11
C LEU A 196 3.39 35.20 -30.62
N GLY A 197 4.39 34.77 -31.39
CA GLY A 197 5.34 33.71 -31.00
C GLY A 197 6.07 34.04 -29.69
N PHE A 198 6.58 35.26 -29.56
CA PHE A 198 7.25 35.72 -28.34
C PHE A 198 6.28 35.90 -27.16
N VAL A 199 5.12 36.51 -27.40
CA VAL A 199 4.08 36.71 -26.37
C VAL A 199 3.57 35.40 -25.78
N VAL A 200 3.53 34.31 -26.56
CA VAL A 200 3.17 32.98 -26.04
C VAL A 200 4.37 32.30 -25.36
N SER A 201 5.59 32.51 -25.85
CA SER A 201 6.80 31.89 -25.28
C SER A 201 7.13 32.38 -23.87
N VAL A 202 6.89 33.66 -23.56
CA VAL A 202 7.27 34.27 -22.28
C VAL A 202 6.45 33.72 -21.09
N PRO A 203 5.11 33.66 -21.15
CA PRO A 203 4.29 33.01 -20.13
C PRO A 203 4.58 31.52 -20.02
N LEU A 204 4.86 30.84 -21.13
CA LEU A 204 5.30 29.45 -21.10
C LEU A 204 6.62 29.32 -20.34
N PHE A 205 7.64 30.14 -20.62
CA PHE A 205 8.87 30.10 -19.84
C PHE A 205 8.63 30.31 -18.34
N ALA A 206 7.82 31.31 -17.97
CA ALA A 206 7.50 31.62 -16.58
C ALA A 206 6.70 30.52 -15.86
N ALA A 207 5.72 29.91 -16.54
CA ALA A 207 4.92 28.82 -15.96
C ALA A 207 5.68 27.48 -15.91
N GLY A 208 6.72 27.32 -16.73
CA GLY A 208 7.64 26.19 -16.68
C GLY A 208 8.63 26.28 -15.52
N SER A 209 9.22 27.47 -15.30
CA SER A 209 10.20 27.69 -14.23
C SER A 209 9.60 27.70 -12.83
N ALA A 210 8.33 28.09 -12.67
CA ALA A 210 7.64 28.10 -11.37
C ALA A 210 7.23 26.71 -10.84
N LYS A 211 7.45 25.63 -11.62
CA LYS A 211 7.03 24.24 -11.29
C LYS A 211 8.20 23.28 -11.05
N GLU A 212 9.43 23.77 -11.08
CA GLU A 212 10.64 23.09 -10.63
C GLU A 212 10.95 23.44 -9.18
#